data_AF-A0A2H3SQB3-F1
#
_entry.id   AF-A0A2H3SQB3-F1
#
_cell.length_a   1.000
_cell.length_b   1.000
_cell.length_c   1.000
_cell.angle_alpha   90.00
_cell.angle_beta   90.00
_cell.angle_gamma   90.00
#
_symmetry.space_group_name_H-M   'P 1'
#
loop_
_entity.id
_entity.type
_entity.pdbx_description
1 polymer ?
#
loop_
_entity_poly.entity_id
_entity_poly.type
_entity_poly.pdbx_seq_one_letter_code
_entity_poly.pdbx_strand_id
1 'polypeptide(L)'
;MWKEILERESSLRDKDLATHDDITLPSVAETRQAFEVISANSDRIGHICFFIDGLDELVGEYSDSIDFINKLTHNEQSKVIVSSRPIPSCVAAFRKHPHLKLQDLTRRDIQAYVQFKVGGHPSMKRHMRRYPEDSASLMNELVYKSCGVWLWIILACRSICGGFDDHDRLSEIRRRVDELPPELKDMFMHILSKIHRRHQEQGAQLLKICYAYQMTKSPFLKKGLYALGLALVDDYNAEPICIQPLDDEEKLEICEELEGRLRSRCWGLLEFATSRTGTSAGGVTEAKVVFMHRTVFEFLSDQNSWKLDCLQIHDADFEASTALSLYGMHMAVQKLSENNEVAAMDLFEEGLWWGAEADKQRPDDTNNCFFHLTAFLSLLSERRLSCVTLQRLAQAVPLDTSDPSSMHNSPPIALLLAIEAGAMNFVKSHPSFTTTGHDCQRGCKPLLYHALRKQFLSGKFNDQPSDSRFNSAHMVEMLLLSRCDATNSVSVSGWETSLWSLWLEELTRLIAYALSEHEKATLANISEVFRTSNSGSRPKGFDDMIIDWPGVAH
;
A
#
# COMPACT_ATOMS: atom_id res chain seq x y z
N MET A 1 -29.89 0.88 2.34
CA MET A 1 -29.88 1.12 0.88
C MET A 1 -28.49 1.45 0.32
N TRP A 2 -27.95 2.68 0.39
CA TRP A 2 -26.59 2.99 -0.14
C TRP A 2 -25.47 2.18 0.55
N LYS A 3 -25.61 1.97 1.86
CA LYS A 3 -24.71 1.14 2.67
C LYS A 3 -24.74 -0.33 2.28
N GLU A 4 -25.92 -0.86 1.97
CA GLU A 4 -26.10 -2.24 1.49
C GLU A 4 -25.60 -2.41 0.05
N ILE A 5 -25.66 -1.37 -0.79
CA ILE A 5 -25.11 -1.39 -2.15
C ILE A 5 -23.59 -1.40 -2.11
N LEU A 6 -22.96 -0.57 -1.26
CA LEU A 6 -21.51 -0.58 -1.03
C LEU A 6 -21.02 -1.89 -0.39
N GLU A 7 -21.77 -2.44 0.56
CA GLU A 7 -21.49 -3.75 1.17
C GLU A 7 -21.67 -4.90 0.16
N ARG A 8 -22.63 -4.80 -0.78
CA ARG A 8 -22.77 -5.77 -1.89
C ARG A 8 -21.67 -5.62 -2.93
N GLU A 9 -21.27 -4.41 -3.30
CA GLU A 9 -20.16 -4.19 -4.24
C GLU A 9 -18.80 -4.60 -3.68
N SER A 10 -18.59 -4.44 -2.38
CA SER A 10 -17.41 -4.97 -1.66
C SER A 10 -17.43 -6.50 -1.62
N SER A 11 -18.58 -7.09 -1.29
CA SER A 11 -18.77 -8.55 -1.22
C SER A 11 -18.67 -9.25 -2.59
N LEU A 12 -19.11 -8.59 -3.67
CA LEU A 12 -18.97 -9.09 -5.05
C LEU A 12 -17.52 -8.97 -5.54
N ARG A 13 -16.81 -7.89 -5.19
CA ARG A 13 -15.36 -7.77 -5.48
C ARG A 13 -14.54 -8.84 -4.75
N ASP A 14 -14.89 -9.20 -3.52
CA ASP A 14 -14.14 -10.18 -2.73
C ASP A 14 -14.33 -11.63 -3.18
N LYS A 15 -15.41 -11.96 -3.91
CA LYS A 15 -15.67 -13.33 -4.39
C LYS A 15 -15.31 -13.58 -5.85
N ASP A 16 -15.32 -12.55 -6.70
CA ASP A 16 -15.17 -12.73 -8.15
C ASP A 16 -13.76 -12.39 -8.70
N LEU A 17 -12.83 -11.92 -7.86
CA LEU A 17 -11.46 -11.58 -8.26
C LEU A 17 -10.49 -12.77 -8.33
N ALA A 18 -10.93 -13.99 -8.04
CA ALA A 18 -10.10 -15.18 -8.13
C ALA A 18 -9.95 -15.75 -9.57
N THR A 19 -10.69 -15.23 -10.55
CA THR A 19 -10.81 -15.88 -11.88
C THR A 19 -10.72 -14.98 -13.11
N HIS A 20 -10.43 -13.68 -12.99
CA HIS A 20 -10.38 -12.80 -14.18
C HIS A 20 -9.16 -11.87 -14.18
N ASP A 21 -7.98 -12.44 -14.37
CA ASP A 21 -6.74 -11.70 -14.64
C ASP A 21 -6.47 -11.46 -16.13
N ASP A 22 -7.49 -11.58 -17.00
CA ASP A 22 -7.33 -11.35 -18.44
C ASP A 22 -8.56 -10.72 -19.10
N ILE A 23 -9.20 -9.78 -18.42
CA ILE A 23 -10.16 -8.87 -19.09
C ILE A 23 -9.35 -7.66 -19.58
N THR A 24 -8.79 -7.77 -20.78
CA THR A 24 -8.34 -6.58 -21.51
C THR A 24 -9.54 -5.64 -21.65
N LEU A 25 -9.39 -4.40 -21.16
CA LEU A 25 -10.44 -3.40 -21.30
C LEU A 25 -10.79 -3.23 -22.79
N PRO A 26 -12.09 -3.19 -23.14
CA PRO A 26 -12.49 -2.98 -24.52
C PRO A 26 -11.91 -1.67 -25.05
N SER A 27 -11.53 -1.65 -26.33
CA SER A 27 -11.15 -0.42 -27.00
C SER A 27 -12.29 0.61 -26.95
N VAL A 28 -11.98 1.90 -27.16
CA VAL A 28 -13.01 2.95 -27.23
C VAL A 28 -14.07 2.62 -28.29
N ALA A 29 -13.67 2.01 -29.40
CA ALA A 29 -14.57 1.60 -30.47
C ALA A 29 -15.50 0.46 -30.03
N GLU A 30 -14.96 -0.60 -29.41
CA GLU A 30 -15.76 -1.72 -28.89
C GLU A 30 -16.70 -1.28 -27.78
N THR A 31 -16.24 -0.38 -26.90
CA THR A 31 -17.07 0.19 -25.84
C THR A 31 -18.21 1.00 -26.43
N ARG A 32 -17.93 1.91 -27.37
CA ARG A 32 -18.98 2.69 -28.06
C ARG A 32 -19.99 1.76 -28.73
N GLN A 33 -19.52 0.75 -29.47
CA GLN A 33 -20.38 -0.21 -30.15
C GLN A 33 -21.25 -1.01 -29.16
N ALA A 34 -20.69 -1.45 -28.03
CA ALA A 34 -21.43 -2.18 -27.02
C ALA A 34 -22.58 -1.33 -26.44
N PHE A 35 -22.30 -0.07 -26.11
CA PHE A 35 -23.31 0.86 -25.61
C PHE A 35 -24.37 1.20 -26.66
N GLU A 36 -23.99 1.35 -27.94
CA GLU A 36 -24.93 1.52 -29.04
C GLU A 36 -25.84 0.28 -29.19
N VAL A 37 -25.30 -0.93 -29.10
CA VAL A 37 -26.08 -2.17 -29.15
C VAL A 37 -27.06 -2.26 -27.98
N ILE A 38 -26.61 -1.93 -26.76
CA ILE A 38 -27.47 -1.91 -25.57
C ILE A 38 -28.60 -0.90 -25.73
N SER A 39 -28.28 0.31 -26.20
CA SER A 39 -29.27 1.38 -26.43
C SER A 39 -30.25 1.03 -27.54
N ALA A 40 -29.79 0.40 -28.63
CA ALA A 40 -30.62 0.00 -29.76
C ALA A 40 -31.51 -1.22 -29.47
N ASN A 41 -31.14 -2.05 -28.50
CA ASN A 41 -31.90 -3.24 -28.11
C ASN A 41 -32.64 -3.08 -26.78
N SER A 42 -32.79 -1.86 -26.26
CA SER A 42 -33.40 -1.68 -24.93
C SER A 42 -34.83 -2.25 -24.88
N ASP A 43 -35.58 -2.26 -25.98
CA ASP A 43 -36.93 -2.85 -26.04
C ASP A 43 -36.97 -4.31 -25.59
N ARG A 44 -35.84 -5.02 -25.74
CA ARG A 44 -35.65 -6.41 -25.33
C ARG A 44 -34.98 -6.54 -23.96
N ILE A 45 -34.27 -5.52 -23.51
CA ILE A 45 -33.47 -5.51 -22.25
C ILE A 45 -34.29 -4.92 -21.09
N GLY A 46 -35.27 -4.06 -21.37
CA GLY A 46 -36.07 -3.31 -20.40
C GLY A 46 -35.54 -1.91 -20.13
N HIS A 47 -35.96 -1.33 -19.01
CA HIS A 47 -35.53 0.01 -18.61
C HIS A 47 -34.09 0.02 -18.10
N ILE A 48 -33.25 0.88 -18.67
CA ILE A 48 -31.83 0.99 -18.34
C ILE A 48 -31.56 2.38 -17.76
N CYS A 49 -30.73 2.45 -16.72
CA CYS A 49 -30.26 3.72 -16.17
C CYS A 49 -28.74 3.73 -16.10
N PHE A 50 -28.12 4.68 -16.80
CA PHE A 50 -26.69 4.91 -16.80
C PHE A 50 -26.33 5.99 -15.77
N PHE A 51 -25.34 5.71 -14.93
CA PHE A 51 -24.74 6.68 -14.00
C PHE A 51 -23.32 6.94 -14.47
N ILE A 52 -23.04 8.16 -14.92
CA ILE A 52 -21.75 8.58 -15.44
C ILE A 52 -21.19 9.61 -14.47
N ASP A 53 -20.16 9.22 -13.73
CA ASP A 53 -19.51 10.08 -12.73
C ASP A 53 -18.31 10.81 -13.35
N GLY A 54 -18.14 12.10 -13.03
CA GLY A 54 -16.92 12.86 -13.32
C GLY A 54 -16.66 13.12 -14.81
N LEU A 55 -17.62 13.70 -15.56
CA LEU A 55 -17.32 14.09 -16.95
C LEU A 55 -16.13 15.03 -17.09
N ASP A 56 -15.82 15.83 -16.07
CA ASP A 56 -14.68 16.74 -16.08
C ASP A 56 -13.32 16.04 -16.06
N GLU A 57 -13.28 14.74 -15.72
CA GLU A 57 -12.07 13.92 -15.68
C GLU A 57 -11.79 13.23 -17.02
N LEU A 58 -12.72 13.32 -17.99
CA LEU A 58 -12.54 12.74 -19.32
C LEU A 58 -11.39 13.43 -20.07
N VAL A 59 -10.45 12.61 -20.53
CA VAL A 59 -9.36 13.06 -21.40
C VAL A 59 -9.85 13.02 -22.85
N GLY A 60 -10.04 14.19 -23.46
CA GLY A 60 -10.49 14.33 -24.84
C GLY A 60 -11.42 15.54 -25.04
N GLU A 61 -12.11 15.56 -26.18
CA GLU A 61 -13.07 16.62 -26.52
C GLU A 61 -14.44 16.36 -25.87
N TYR A 62 -14.95 17.33 -25.09
CA TYR A 62 -16.25 17.20 -24.42
C TYR A 62 -17.43 17.05 -25.41
N SER A 63 -17.29 17.53 -26.65
CA SER A 63 -18.31 17.36 -27.69
C SER A 63 -18.61 15.88 -27.95
N ASP A 64 -17.59 15.04 -28.00
CA ASP A 64 -17.73 13.61 -28.23
C ASP A 64 -18.52 12.93 -27.11
N SER A 65 -18.23 13.30 -25.87
CA SER A 65 -18.92 12.78 -24.69
C SER A 65 -20.39 13.23 -24.64
N ILE A 66 -20.64 14.50 -24.99
CA ILE A 66 -22.00 15.05 -25.07
C ILE A 66 -22.80 14.33 -26.16
N ASP A 67 -22.21 14.13 -27.35
CA ASP A 67 -22.85 13.42 -28.44
C ASP A 67 -23.13 11.96 -28.09
N PHE A 68 -22.20 11.30 -27.41
CA PHE A 68 -22.40 9.94 -26.91
C PHE A 68 -23.53 9.85 -25.88
N ILE A 69 -23.57 10.76 -24.90
CA ILE A 69 -24.65 10.82 -23.90
C ILE A 69 -26.00 11.07 -24.59
N ASN A 70 -26.05 12.01 -25.54
CA ASN A 70 -27.28 12.28 -26.29
C ASN A 70 -27.75 11.03 -27.03
N LYS A 71 -26.85 10.30 -27.70
CA LYS A 71 -27.18 9.01 -28.36
C LYS A 71 -27.77 8.00 -27.40
N LEU A 72 -27.19 7.85 -26.20
CA LEU A 72 -27.71 6.94 -25.18
C LEU A 72 -29.15 7.30 -24.79
N THR A 73 -29.51 8.58 -24.76
CA THR A 73 -30.87 9.04 -24.40
C THR A 73 -31.90 8.98 -25.53
N HIS A 74 -31.54 8.54 -26.75
CA HIS A 74 -32.50 8.48 -27.86
C HIS A 74 -33.62 7.45 -27.62
N ASN A 75 -33.41 6.49 -26.72
CA ASN A 75 -34.41 5.49 -26.39
C ASN A 75 -35.22 5.88 -25.13
N GLU A 76 -36.54 5.82 -25.20
CA GLU A 76 -37.45 6.16 -24.09
C GLU A 76 -37.26 5.28 -22.84
N GLN A 77 -36.70 4.08 -23.00
CA GLN A 77 -36.44 3.16 -21.90
C GLN A 77 -35.09 3.41 -21.22
N SER A 78 -34.26 4.29 -21.78
CA SER A 78 -32.96 4.65 -21.23
C SER A 78 -33.06 5.94 -20.40
N LYS A 79 -32.32 5.98 -19.30
CA LYS A 79 -32.08 7.19 -18.52
C LYS A 79 -30.60 7.36 -18.34
N VAL A 80 -30.12 8.60 -18.37
CA VAL A 80 -28.72 8.91 -18.10
C VAL A 80 -28.69 9.96 -17.00
N ILE A 81 -27.90 9.70 -15.97
CA ILE A 81 -27.58 10.62 -14.90
C ILE A 81 -26.08 10.87 -14.99
N VAL A 82 -25.72 12.14 -15.06
CA VAL A 82 -24.34 12.56 -15.27
C VAL A 82 -23.93 13.54 -14.18
N SER A 83 -22.73 13.37 -13.63
CA SER A 83 -22.10 14.34 -12.73
C SER A 83 -20.91 15.00 -13.42
N SER A 84 -20.66 16.28 -13.10
CA SER A 84 -19.49 17.02 -13.57
C SER A 84 -19.31 18.32 -12.78
N ARG A 85 -18.09 18.86 -12.74
CA ARG A 85 -17.88 20.30 -12.51
C ARG A 85 -18.62 21.14 -13.56
N PRO A 86 -18.93 22.43 -13.30
CA PRO A 86 -19.68 23.27 -14.23
C PRO A 86 -18.83 23.69 -15.44
N ILE A 87 -18.54 22.76 -16.33
CA ILE A 87 -17.83 23.01 -17.60
C ILE A 87 -18.78 23.73 -18.56
N PRO A 88 -18.37 24.85 -19.19
CA PRO A 88 -19.26 25.64 -20.06
C PRO A 88 -19.97 24.84 -21.15
N SER A 89 -19.27 23.92 -21.82
CA SER A 89 -19.84 23.07 -22.88
C SER A 89 -20.91 22.12 -22.34
N CYS A 90 -20.62 21.39 -21.25
CA CYS A 90 -21.58 20.51 -20.58
C CYS A 90 -22.79 21.27 -20.04
N VAL A 91 -22.56 22.42 -19.38
CA VAL A 91 -23.63 23.28 -18.86
C VAL A 91 -24.53 23.76 -20.00
N ALA A 92 -23.96 24.21 -21.12
CA ALA A 92 -24.73 24.67 -22.27
C ALA A 92 -25.55 23.53 -22.90
N ALA A 93 -24.94 22.36 -23.09
CA ALA A 93 -25.60 21.20 -23.70
C ALA A 93 -26.75 20.66 -22.85
N PHE A 94 -26.54 20.54 -21.53
CA PHE A 94 -27.51 19.89 -20.64
C PHE A 94 -28.47 20.85 -19.93
N ARG A 95 -28.38 22.16 -20.16
CA ARG A 95 -29.18 23.20 -19.48
C ARG A 95 -30.70 22.94 -19.46
N LYS A 96 -31.24 22.33 -20.52
CA LYS A 96 -32.67 22.08 -20.67
C LYS A 96 -33.17 20.86 -19.88
N HIS A 97 -32.26 20.06 -19.32
CA HIS A 97 -32.58 18.85 -18.57
C HIS A 97 -32.67 19.12 -17.06
N PRO A 98 -33.33 18.24 -16.29
CA PRO A 98 -33.31 18.29 -14.84
C PRO A 98 -31.87 18.26 -14.33
N HIS A 99 -31.53 19.16 -13.42
CA HIS A 99 -30.20 19.22 -12.82
C HIS A 99 -30.30 19.41 -11.32
N LEU A 100 -29.38 18.77 -10.61
CA LEU A 100 -29.21 18.93 -9.17
C LEU A 100 -27.87 19.64 -8.94
N LYS A 101 -27.90 20.68 -8.10
CA LYS A 101 -26.70 21.33 -7.60
C LYS A 101 -26.41 20.76 -6.22
N LEU A 102 -25.39 19.91 -6.13
CA LEU A 102 -25.06 19.22 -4.88
C LEU A 102 -24.83 20.21 -3.73
N GLN A 103 -24.23 21.37 -4.01
CA GLN A 103 -23.99 22.41 -3.00
C GLN A 103 -25.27 22.99 -2.39
N ASP A 104 -26.38 23.00 -3.12
CA ASP A 104 -27.66 23.48 -2.61
C ASP A 104 -28.31 22.40 -1.72
N LEU A 105 -28.07 21.12 -2.03
CA LEU A 105 -28.61 19.98 -1.31
C LEU A 105 -27.87 19.70 0.00
N THR A 106 -26.55 19.86 0.03
CA THR A 106 -25.73 19.61 1.23
C THR A 106 -25.74 20.76 2.23
N ARG A 107 -26.20 21.96 1.82
CA ARG A 107 -26.11 23.19 2.62
C ARG A 107 -26.72 23.07 4.01
N ARG A 108 -27.88 22.41 4.14
CA ARG A 108 -28.56 22.25 5.45
C ARG A 108 -27.77 21.36 6.40
N ASP A 109 -27.23 20.26 5.89
CA ASP A 109 -26.42 19.33 6.68
C ASP A 109 -25.10 19.97 7.10
N ILE A 110 -24.48 20.75 6.21
CA ILE A 110 -23.28 21.55 6.50
C ILE A 110 -23.57 22.57 7.60
N GLN A 111 -24.70 23.28 7.51
CA GLN A 111 -25.12 24.24 8.54
C GLN A 111 -25.32 23.56 9.90
N ALA A 112 -25.99 22.40 9.92
CA ALA A 112 -26.17 21.61 11.14
C ALA A 112 -24.82 21.14 11.72
N TYR A 113 -23.89 20.72 10.86
CA TYR A 113 -22.54 20.32 11.27
C TYR A 113 -21.73 21.48 11.86
N VAL A 114 -21.75 22.66 11.24
CA VAL A 114 -21.10 23.88 11.75
C VAL A 114 -21.69 24.27 13.10
N GLN A 115 -23.02 24.26 13.22
CA GLN A 115 -23.69 24.57 14.48
C GLN A 115 -23.30 23.57 15.58
N PHE A 116 -23.20 22.29 15.25
CA PHE A 116 -22.81 21.25 16.19
C PHE A 116 -21.34 21.39 16.62
N LYS A 117 -20.40 21.53 15.67
CA LYS A 117 -18.96 21.58 15.96
C LYS A 117 -18.52 22.94 16.49
N VAL A 118 -18.73 24.00 15.71
CA VAL A 118 -18.27 25.36 16.03
C VAL A 118 -19.22 25.99 17.05
N GLY A 119 -20.53 25.97 16.79
CA GLY A 119 -21.54 26.52 17.72
C GLY A 119 -21.59 25.77 19.07
N GLY A 120 -21.24 24.49 19.08
CA GLY A 120 -21.12 23.68 20.30
C GLY A 120 -19.93 24.06 21.19
N HIS A 121 -18.90 24.69 20.63
CA HIS A 121 -17.64 24.99 21.30
C HIS A 121 -17.82 25.99 22.46
N PRO A 122 -17.22 25.78 23.64
CA PRO A 122 -17.36 26.68 24.79
C PRO A 122 -17.00 28.14 24.49
N SER A 123 -15.92 28.37 23.73
CA SER A 123 -15.49 29.71 23.31
C SER A 123 -16.52 30.37 22.38
N MET A 124 -17.06 29.62 21.40
CA MET A 124 -18.10 30.15 20.51
C MET A 124 -19.39 30.48 21.29
N LYS A 125 -19.82 29.63 22.22
CA LYS A 125 -20.98 29.93 23.09
C LYS A 125 -20.79 31.23 23.87
N ARG A 126 -19.56 31.51 24.34
CA ARG A 126 -19.23 32.77 25.00
C ARG A 126 -19.32 33.96 24.03
N HIS A 127 -18.79 33.80 22.82
CA HIS A 127 -18.88 34.83 21.77
C HIS A 127 -20.32 35.08 21.34
N MET A 128 -21.16 34.05 21.16
CA MET A 128 -22.57 34.20 20.82
C MET A 128 -23.35 35.00 21.88
N ARG A 129 -23.00 34.90 23.17
CA ARG A 129 -23.62 35.72 24.23
C ARG A 129 -23.18 37.18 24.18
N ARG A 130 -21.95 37.46 23.73
CA ARG A 130 -21.35 38.80 23.73
C ARG A 130 -21.55 39.55 22.42
N TYR A 131 -21.51 38.82 21.30
CA TYR A 131 -21.54 39.27 19.91
C TYR A 131 -22.39 38.30 19.07
N PRO A 132 -23.72 38.24 19.30
CA PRO A 132 -24.60 37.27 18.66
C PRO A 132 -24.62 37.37 17.13
N GLU A 133 -24.69 38.59 16.59
CA GLU A 133 -24.76 38.84 15.15
C GLU A 133 -23.45 38.46 14.45
N ASP A 134 -22.31 38.89 14.99
CA ASP A 134 -20.99 38.56 14.42
C ASP A 134 -20.72 37.05 14.45
N SER A 135 -21.09 36.38 15.55
CA SER A 135 -20.93 34.93 15.70
C SER A 135 -21.79 34.16 14.70
N ALA A 136 -23.04 34.59 14.49
CA ALA A 136 -23.93 33.99 13.51
C ALA A 136 -23.45 34.25 12.06
N SER A 137 -22.97 35.47 11.79
CA SER A 137 -22.37 35.84 10.49
C SER A 137 -21.18 34.96 10.15
N LEU A 138 -20.27 34.75 11.11
CA LEU A 138 -19.09 33.90 10.94
C LEU A 138 -19.45 32.44 10.62
N MET A 139 -20.43 31.87 11.33
CA MET A 139 -20.90 30.50 11.04
C MET A 139 -21.55 30.40 9.65
N ASN A 140 -22.34 31.41 9.25
CA ASN A 140 -22.94 31.45 7.91
C ASN A 140 -21.89 31.58 6.81
N GLU A 141 -20.82 32.34 7.05
CA GLU A 141 -19.70 32.47 6.13
C GLU A 141 -18.96 31.15 5.92
N LEU A 142 -18.73 30.37 6.98
CA LEU A 142 -18.17 29.01 6.85
C LEU A 142 -19.03 28.12 5.95
N VAL A 143 -20.34 28.13 6.16
CA VAL A 143 -21.29 27.37 5.33
C VAL A 143 -21.22 27.84 3.87
N TYR A 144 -21.15 29.16 3.65
CA TYR A 144 -21.06 29.73 2.31
C TYR A 144 -19.75 29.36 1.60
N LYS A 145 -18.60 29.57 2.26
CA LYS A 145 -17.27 29.28 1.71
C LYS A 145 -17.06 27.80 1.40
N SER A 146 -17.77 26.90 2.09
CA SER A 146 -17.67 25.46 1.82
C SER A 146 -18.07 25.07 0.40
N CYS A 147 -18.89 25.89 -0.30
CA CYS A 147 -19.43 25.56 -1.62
C CYS A 147 -20.02 24.14 -1.71
N GLY A 148 -20.56 23.62 -0.60
CA GLY A 148 -21.12 22.26 -0.54
C GLY A 148 -20.12 21.13 -0.30
N VAL A 149 -18.82 21.44 -0.20
CA VAL A 149 -17.74 20.46 -0.07
C VAL A 149 -17.59 20.02 1.40
N TRP A 150 -17.97 18.77 1.68
CA TRP A 150 -17.99 18.24 3.04
C TRP A 150 -16.60 18.17 3.70
N LEU A 151 -15.60 17.70 2.96
CA LEU A 151 -14.23 17.64 3.47
C LEU A 151 -13.70 19.03 3.83
N TRP A 152 -14.01 20.04 3.01
CA TRP A 152 -13.60 21.41 3.24
C TRP A 152 -14.17 21.93 4.57
N ILE A 153 -15.47 21.71 4.83
CA ILE A 153 -16.06 22.20 6.08
C ILE A 153 -15.53 21.46 7.31
N ILE A 154 -15.16 20.18 7.19
CA ILE A 154 -14.49 19.46 8.28
C ILE A 154 -13.15 20.13 8.62
N LEU A 155 -12.31 20.41 7.62
CA LEU A 155 -11.01 21.05 7.80
C LEU A 155 -11.16 22.48 8.34
N ALA A 156 -12.11 23.25 7.80
CA ALA A 156 -12.42 24.59 8.27
C ALA A 156 -12.86 24.59 9.73
N CYS A 157 -13.82 23.74 10.11
CA CYS A 157 -14.26 23.61 11.51
C CYS A 157 -13.10 23.22 12.44
N ARG A 158 -12.21 22.30 12.03
CA ARG A 158 -10.99 21.96 12.79
C ARG A 158 -10.08 23.18 12.97
N SER A 159 -9.84 23.95 11.91
CA SER A 159 -9.06 25.21 11.96
C SER A 159 -9.60 26.21 12.98
N ILE A 160 -10.93 26.34 13.03
CA ILE A 160 -11.61 27.32 13.88
C ILE A 160 -11.66 26.86 15.32
N CYS A 161 -11.94 25.57 15.58
CA CYS A 161 -11.86 25.00 16.92
C CYS A 161 -10.43 25.11 17.49
N GLY A 162 -9.40 24.81 16.69
CA GLY A 162 -8.01 24.98 17.13
C GLY A 162 -7.69 26.43 17.52
N GLY A 163 -8.19 27.43 16.78
CA GLY A 163 -8.04 28.83 17.19
C GLY A 163 -8.76 29.15 18.51
N PHE A 164 -9.90 28.52 18.78
CA PHE A 164 -10.57 28.70 20.07
C PHE A 164 -9.83 28.04 21.22
N ASP A 165 -9.16 26.92 20.97
CA ASP A 165 -8.29 26.24 21.94
C ASP A 165 -7.06 27.10 22.24
N ASP A 166 -6.54 27.82 21.23
CA ASP A 166 -5.50 28.85 21.36
C ASP A 166 -5.98 30.14 22.07
N HIS A 167 -7.26 30.20 22.48
CA HIS A 167 -7.92 31.38 23.05
C HIS A 167 -7.97 32.62 22.14
N ASP A 168 -7.94 32.43 20.82
CA ASP A 168 -8.11 33.51 19.85
C ASP A 168 -9.42 34.27 20.08
N ARG A 169 -9.36 35.60 19.90
CA ARG A 169 -10.53 36.47 19.92
C ARG A 169 -11.37 36.24 18.67
N LEU A 170 -12.64 36.62 18.72
CA LEU A 170 -13.56 36.49 17.58
C LEU A 170 -13.02 37.16 16.29
N SER A 171 -12.30 38.27 16.40
CA SER A 171 -11.65 38.94 15.27
C SER A 171 -10.53 38.13 14.64
N GLU A 172 -9.75 37.40 15.44
CA GLU A 172 -8.67 36.52 14.97
C GLU A 172 -9.25 35.27 14.33
N ILE A 173 -10.34 34.73 14.90
CA ILE A 173 -11.11 33.64 14.29
C ILE A 173 -11.72 34.06 12.95
N ARG A 174 -12.25 35.29 12.84
CA ARG A 174 -12.72 35.83 11.56
C ARG A 174 -11.59 35.87 10.53
N ARG A 175 -10.41 36.38 10.91
CA ARG A 175 -9.23 36.37 10.04
C ARG A 175 -8.85 34.95 9.62
N ARG A 176 -8.91 33.97 10.53
CA ARG A 176 -8.69 32.56 10.17
C ARG A 176 -9.69 32.07 9.12
N VAL A 177 -10.99 32.41 9.22
CA VAL A 177 -12.00 32.09 8.19
C VAL A 177 -11.66 32.74 6.86
N ASP A 178 -11.24 34.01 6.88
CA ASP A 178 -10.89 34.78 5.68
C ASP A 178 -9.69 34.15 4.93
N GLU A 179 -8.69 33.70 5.67
CA GLU A 179 -7.48 33.02 5.16
C GLU A 179 -7.73 31.63 4.58
N LEU A 180 -8.89 30.99 4.84
CA LEU A 180 -9.17 29.64 4.33
C LEU A 180 -9.32 29.66 2.80
N PRO A 181 -8.51 28.88 2.06
CA PRO A 181 -8.60 28.78 0.59
C PRO A 181 -9.90 28.10 0.14
N PRO A 182 -10.45 28.43 -1.03
CA PRO A 182 -11.69 27.85 -1.53
C PRO A 182 -11.53 26.42 -2.06
N GLU A 183 -10.36 26.06 -2.58
CA GLU A 183 -10.09 24.75 -3.18
C GLU A 183 -9.47 23.78 -2.16
N LEU A 184 -9.78 22.49 -2.26
CA LEU A 184 -9.25 21.48 -1.35
C LEU A 184 -7.72 21.34 -1.46
N LYS A 185 -7.16 21.45 -2.67
CA LYS A 185 -5.71 21.38 -2.88
C LYS A 185 -5.00 22.49 -2.09
N ASP A 186 -5.45 23.72 -2.28
CA ASP A 186 -4.91 24.89 -1.57
C ASP A 186 -5.18 24.81 -0.06
N MET A 187 -6.32 24.25 0.34
CA MET A 187 -6.61 23.98 1.75
C MET A 187 -5.58 23.03 2.35
N PHE A 188 -5.20 21.94 1.67
CA PHE A 188 -4.13 21.04 2.15
C PHE A 188 -2.79 21.77 2.26
N MET A 189 -2.42 22.58 1.27
CA MET A 189 -1.19 23.38 1.34
C MET A 189 -1.22 24.35 2.52
N HIS A 190 -2.34 25.04 2.72
CA HIS A 190 -2.53 25.99 3.82
C HIS A 190 -2.39 25.33 5.18
N ILE A 191 -3.07 24.21 5.42
CA ILE A 191 -3.01 23.53 6.73
C ILE A 191 -1.62 22.91 6.97
N LEU A 192 -0.98 22.36 5.94
CA LEU A 192 0.35 21.78 6.05
C LEU A 192 1.40 22.88 6.32
N SER A 193 1.26 24.05 5.69
CA SER A 193 2.15 25.20 5.93
C SER A 193 2.05 25.75 7.36
N LYS A 194 0.89 25.54 8.03
CA LYS A 194 0.67 25.96 9.42
C LYS A 194 1.23 24.98 10.45
N ILE A 195 1.67 23.78 10.04
CA ILE A 195 2.38 22.86 10.94
C ILE A 195 3.65 23.55 11.41
N HIS A 196 3.90 23.50 12.72
CA HIS A 196 5.10 24.08 13.31
C HIS A 196 6.35 23.52 12.63
N ARG A 197 7.32 24.37 12.24
CA ARG A 197 8.51 23.97 11.45
C ARG A 197 9.23 22.72 11.99
N ARG A 198 9.39 22.62 13.31
CA ARG A 198 9.98 21.47 14.02
C ARG A 198 9.24 20.12 13.81
N HIS A 199 7.98 20.16 13.39
CA HIS A 199 7.10 18.99 13.19
C HIS A 199 6.89 18.68 11.71
N GLN A 200 7.25 19.58 10.78
CA GLN A 200 6.95 19.44 9.36
C GLN A 200 7.63 18.19 8.78
N GLU A 201 8.91 18.00 9.06
CA GLU A 201 9.66 16.84 8.59
C GLU A 201 9.08 15.52 9.13
N GLN A 202 8.80 15.44 10.43
CA GLN A 202 8.16 14.26 11.04
C GLN A 202 6.77 13.98 10.44
N GLY A 203 5.98 15.03 10.16
CA GLY A 203 4.68 14.90 9.49
C GLY A 203 4.81 14.43 8.04
N ALA A 204 5.81 14.94 7.32
CA ALA A 204 6.11 14.56 5.95
C ALA A 204 6.55 13.09 5.87
N GLN A 205 7.40 12.62 6.79
CA GLN A 205 7.81 11.23 6.90
C GLN A 205 6.62 10.30 7.15
N LEU A 206 5.75 10.61 8.13
CA LEU A 206 4.52 9.86 8.40
C LEU A 206 3.60 9.79 7.18
N LEU A 207 3.36 10.92 6.51
CA LEU A 207 2.58 10.97 5.28
C LEU A 207 3.22 10.14 4.18
N LYS A 208 4.56 10.16 4.05
CA LYS A 208 5.31 9.41 3.05
C LYS A 208 5.24 7.91 3.27
N ILE A 209 5.36 7.45 4.52
CA ILE A 209 5.19 6.04 4.91
C ILE A 209 3.79 5.56 4.53
N CYS A 210 2.74 6.25 4.99
CA CYS A 210 1.35 5.88 4.69
C CYS A 210 1.04 5.94 3.19
N TYR A 211 1.59 6.93 2.49
CA TYR A 211 1.45 7.06 1.04
C TYR A 211 2.14 5.92 0.30
N ALA A 212 3.40 5.60 0.63
CA ALA A 212 4.15 4.51 0.02
C ALA A 212 3.42 3.18 0.24
N TYR A 213 2.93 2.95 1.46
CA TYR A 213 2.11 1.78 1.78
C TYR A 213 0.89 1.69 0.85
N GLN A 214 0.06 2.73 0.79
CA GLN A 214 -1.17 2.70 -0.01
C GLN A 214 -0.94 2.71 -1.54
N MET A 215 0.18 3.26 -2.02
CA MET A 215 0.54 3.30 -3.44
C MET A 215 0.96 1.94 -4.00
N THR A 216 1.54 1.10 -3.16
CA THR A 216 1.97 -0.23 -3.57
C THR A 216 0.74 -1.04 -4.04
N LYS A 217 0.93 -2.05 -4.89
CA LYS A 217 -0.13 -2.98 -5.32
C LYS A 217 0.05 -4.36 -4.70
N SER A 218 0.52 -4.39 -3.47
CA SER A 218 0.91 -5.62 -2.76
C SER A 218 -0.34 -6.33 -2.20
N PRO A 219 -0.34 -7.68 -2.16
CA PRO A 219 -1.47 -8.46 -1.64
C PRO A 219 -1.67 -8.23 -0.13
N PHE A 220 -0.63 -7.76 0.58
CA PHE A 220 -0.68 -7.44 2.01
C PHE A 220 -1.55 -6.20 2.32
N LEU A 221 -1.78 -5.32 1.35
CA LEU A 221 -2.48 -4.05 1.53
C LEU A 221 -3.94 -4.18 1.93
N LYS A 222 -4.56 -5.35 1.71
CA LYS A 222 -5.94 -5.63 2.12
C LYS A 222 -6.13 -5.52 3.64
N LYS A 223 -5.05 -5.58 4.43
CA LYS A 223 -5.11 -5.59 5.91
C LYS A 223 -4.98 -4.21 6.55
N GLY A 224 -4.56 -3.19 5.79
CA GLY A 224 -4.32 -1.83 6.30
C GLY A 224 -3.13 -1.71 7.27
N LEU A 225 -2.60 -0.50 7.40
CA LEU A 225 -1.41 -0.20 8.22
C LEU A 225 -1.78 -0.12 9.71
N TYR A 226 -1.19 -0.95 10.57
CA TYR A 226 -1.43 -0.91 12.03
C TYR A 226 -0.87 0.37 12.65
N ALA A 227 -1.65 1.00 13.53
CA ALA A 227 -1.24 2.20 14.27
C ALA A 227 -0.03 1.92 15.16
N LEU A 228 -0.07 0.84 15.95
CA LEU A 228 1.04 0.45 16.82
C LEU A 228 2.35 0.30 16.04
N GLY A 229 2.32 -0.41 14.91
CA GLY A 229 3.50 -0.58 14.07
C GLY A 229 4.02 0.74 13.51
N LEU A 230 3.13 1.63 13.05
CA LEU A 230 3.54 2.94 12.54
C LEU A 230 4.20 3.77 13.65
N ALA A 231 3.67 3.71 14.87
CA ALA A 231 4.23 4.40 16.03
C ALA A 231 5.65 3.93 16.36
N LEU A 232 5.91 2.62 16.25
CA LEU A 232 7.22 2.03 16.50
C LEU A 232 8.28 2.40 15.46
N VAL A 233 7.88 2.92 14.31
CA VAL A 233 8.79 3.37 13.24
C VAL A 233 8.66 4.86 12.91
N ASP A 234 7.93 5.63 13.73
CA ASP A 234 7.76 7.06 13.51
C ASP A 234 8.92 7.92 14.04
N ASP A 235 9.85 7.29 14.76
CA ASP A 235 11.16 7.83 15.10
C ASP A 235 12.24 7.06 14.36
N TYR A 236 12.47 7.47 13.11
CA TYR A 236 13.41 6.83 12.19
C TYR A 236 14.87 6.84 12.71
N ASN A 237 15.20 7.76 13.62
CA ASN A 237 16.56 7.96 14.13
C ASN A 237 16.81 7.30 15.51
N ALA A 238 15.90 6.47 15.98
CA ALA A 238 16.07 5.77 17.25
C ALA A 238 17.20 4.72 17.16
N GLU A 239 18.36 5.03 17.75
CA GLU A 239 19.47 4.09 17.91
C GLU A 239 19.65 3.66 19.38
N PRO A 240 19.76 2.34 19.66
CA PRO A 240 19.61 1.22 18.74
C PRO A 240 18.14 0.92 18.41
N ILE A 241 17.87 0.39 17.21
CA ILE A 241 16.56 -0.18 16.85
C ILE A 241 16.25 -1.33 17.81
N CYS A 242 15.22 -1.15 18.64
CA CYS A 242 14.85 -2.10 19.68
C CYS A 242 13.54 -2.83 19.32
N ILE A 243 13.67 -4.05 18.79
CA ILE A 243 12.52 -4.90 18.48
C ILE A 243 12.32 -5.89 19.63
N GLN A 244 11.22 -5.77 20.35
CA GLN A 244 10.87 -6.65 21.46
C GLN A 244 9.35 -6.77 21.63
N PRO A 245 8.84 -7.86 22.24
CA PRO A 245 7.46 -7.94 22.69
C PRO A 245 7.12 -6.80 23.65
N LEU A 246 5.94 -6.22 23.51
CA LEU A 246 5.41 -5.19 24.39
C LEU A 246 4.22 -5.74 25.17
N ASP A 247 4.00 -5.24 26.38
CA ASP A 247 2.76 -5.49 27.12
C ASP A 247 1.60 -4.61 26.62
N ASP A 248 0.38 -4.89 27.10
CA ASP A 248 -0.82 -4.19 26.61
C ASP A 248 -0.89 -2.72 27.06
N GLU A 249 -0.24 -2.35 28.17
CA GLU A 249 -0.19 -0.97 28.67
C GLU A 249 0.77 -0.15 27.82
N GLU A 250 1.97 -0.66 27.55
CA GLU A 250 2.95 -0.05 26.65
C GLU A 250 2.37 0.17 25.24
N LYS A 251 1.68 -0.84 24.68
CA LYS A 251 1.04 -0.72 23.35
C LYS A 251 -0.01 0.38 23.33
N LEU A 252 -0.78 0.54 24.39
CA LEU A 252 -1.81 1.56 24.48
C LEU A 252 -1.18 2.96 24.53
N GLU A 253 -0.19 3.16 25.40
CA GLU A 253 0.53 4.44 25.52
C GLU A 253 1.14 4.86 24.17
N ILE A 254 1.84 3.94 23.49
CA ILE A 254 2.46 4.19 22.19
C ILE A 254 1.40 4.58 21.13
N CYS A 255 0.25 3.90 21.10
CA CYS A 255 -0.82 4.26 20.17
C CYS A 255 -1.46 5.62 20.49
N GLU A 256 -1.66 5.95 21.76
CA GLU A 256 -2.21 7.25 22.17
C GLU A 256 -1.24 8.40 21.83
N GLU A 257 0.06 8.18 22.01
CA GLU A 257 1.10 9.11 21.57
C GLU A 257 1.08 9.31 20.05
N LEU A 258 1.01 8.23 19.27
CA LEU A 258 0.88 8.33 17.82
C LEU A 258 -0.37 9.11 17.42
N GLU A 259 -1.52 8.88 18.06
CA GLU A 259 -2.75 9.62 17.76
C GLU A 259 -2.55 11.13 17.96
N GLY A 260 -1.88 11.53 19.05
CA GLY A 260 -1.47 12.91 19.29
C GLY A 260 -0.48 13.44 18.24
N ARG A 261 0.47 12.60 17.79
CA ARG A 261 1.43 12.92 16.74
C ARG A 261 0.73 13.14 15.40
N LEU A 262 -0.21 12.28 14.98
CA LEU A 262 -0.98 12.46 13.74
C LEU A 262 -1.79 13.77 13.76
N ARG A 263 -2.40 14.13 14.90
CA ARG A 263 -3.12 15.40 15.05
C ARG A 263 -2.19 16.61 14.96
N SER A 264 -1.02 16.56 15.58
CA SER A 264 -0.08 17.69 15.68
C SER A 264 0.86 17.86 14.48
N ARG A 265 1.27 16.77 13.84
CA ARG A 265 2.24 16.73 12.72
C ARG A 265 1.59 16.57 11.36
N CYS A 266 0.45 15.88 11.28
CA CYS A 266 -0.26 15.64 10.03
C CYS A 266 -1.60 16.41 9.97
N TRP A 267 -1.91 17.22 10.98
CA TRP A 267 -3.13 18.04 11.06
C TRP A 267 -4.44 17.24 10.89
N GLY A 268 -4.42 15.95 11.27
CA GLY A 268 -5.55 15.03 11.10
C GLY A 268 -5.83 14.63 9.65
N LEU A 269 -4.86 14.77 8.74
CA LEU A 269 -4.89 14.18 7.40
C LEU A 269 -4.74 12.66 7.42
N LEU A 270 -4.11 12.15 8.48
CA LEU A 270 -4.09 10.75 8.86
C LEU A 270 -4.89 10.59 10.15
N GLU A 271 -5.68 9.53 10.24
CA GLU A 271 -6.49 9.22 11.42
C GLU A 271 -6.61 7.71 11.63
N PHE A 272 -6.99 7.32 12.84
CA PHE A 272 -7.31 5.93 13.13
C PHE A 272 -8.65 5.59 12.48
N ALA A 273 -8.69 4.46 11.76
CA ALA A 273 -9.92 3.90 11.23
C ALA A 273 -10.85 3.60 12.40
N THR A 274 -12.01 4.27 12.45
CA THR A 274 -12.96 4.12 13.55
C THR A 274 -13.45 2.67 13.63
N SER A 275 -13.04 1.94 14.67
CA SER A 275 -13.63 0.63 14.98
C SER A 275 -15.08 0.82 15.42
N ARG A 276 -16.02 0.08 14.81
CA ARG A 276 -17.47 0.17 15.08
C ARG A 276 -17.86 -0.41 16.45
N THR A 277 -16.89 -0.92 17.22
CA THR A 277 -17.05 -1.41 18.60
C THR A 277 -16.36 -0.44 19.54
N GLY A 278 -17.09 0.06 20.55
CA GLY A 278 -16.65 1.14 21.43
C GLY A 278 -15.26 0.98 22.03
N THR A 279 -14.74 2.11 22.51
CA THR A 279 -13.46 2.33 23.20
C THR A 279 -13.20 1.31 24.31
N SER A 280 -12.70 0.13 23.95
CA SER A 280 -11.94 -0.75 24.84
C SER A 280 -10.46 -0.61 24.47
N ALA A 281 -9.56 -0.81 25.43
CA ALA A 281 -8.11 -0.75 25.21
C ALA A 281 -7.66 -1.64 24.03
N GLY A 282 -8.26 -2.83 23.87
CA GLY A 282 -7.99 -3.73 22.75
C GLY A 282 -8.46 -3.24 21.38
N GLY A 283 -9.31 -2.21 21.31
CA GLY A 283 -9.72 -1.61 20.03
C GLY A 283 -8.70 -0.62 19.48
N VAL A 284 -7.86 -0.02 20.33
CA VAL A 284 -6.85 0.99 19.96
C VAL A 284 -5.57 0.31 19.47
N THR A 285 -5.16 -0.79 20.09
CA THR A 285 -3.95 -1.54 19.69
C THR A 285 -4.09 -2.24 18.33
N GLU A 286 -5.33 -2.60 17.94
CA GLU A 286 -5.66 -3.12 16.60
C GLU A 286 -6.04 -2.02 15.58
N ALA A 287 -5.99 -0.74 15.98
CA ALA A 287 -6.40 0.34 15.10
C ALA A 287 -5.51 0.41 13.85
N LYS A 288 -6.12 0.84 12.75
CA LYS A 288 -5.43 1.06 11.48
C LYS A 288 -5.30 2.53 11.19
N VAL A 289 -4.20 2.95 10.59
CA VAL A 289 -4.02 4.33 10.13
C VAL A 289 -4.49 4.42 8.68
N VAL A 290 -5.34 5.40 8.42
CA VAL A 290 -5.87 5.69 7.08
C VAL A 290 -5.77 7.19 6.80
N PHE A 291 -5.73 7.55 5.51
CA PHE A 291 -6.01 8.93 5.13
C PHE A 291 -7.46 9.26 5.49
N MET A 292 -7.67 10.44 6.07
CA MET A 292 -9.02 10.90 6.42
C MET A 292 -9.97 10.97 5.21
N HIS A 293 -9.41 11.07 4.00
CA HIS A 293 -10.15 11.06 2.75
C HIS A 293 -9.26 10.67 1.57
N ARG A 294 -9.84 10.03 0.55
CA ARG A 294 -9.14 9.66 -0.70
C ARG A 294 -8.45 10.86 -1.39
N THR A 295 -9.05 12.04 -1.31
CA THR A 295 -8.49 13.27 -1.91
C THR A 295 -7.14 13.69 -1.30
N VAL A 296 -6.86 13.30 -0.05
CA VAL A 296 -5.54 13.53 0.56
C VAL A 296 -4.48 12.66 -0.12
N PHE A 297 -4.81 11.39 -0.33
CA PHE A 297 -3.95 10.48 -1.08
C PHE A 297 -3.74 10.97 -2.51
N GLU A 298 -4.80 11.37 -3.21
CA GLU A 298 -4.70 11.95 -4.57
C GLU A 298 -3.86 13.22 -4.62
N PHE A 299 -3.96 14.09 -3.61
CA PHE A 299 -3.09 15.25 -3.48
C PHE A 299 -1.62 14.85 -3.39
N LEU A 300 -1.28 13.84 -2.58
CA LEU A 300 0.08 13.32 -2.46
C LEU A 300 0.55 12.54 -3.70
N SER A 301 -0.36 12.05 -4.54
CA SER A 301 -0.03 11.41 -5.82
C SER A 301 0.55 12.38 -6.85
N ASP A 302 0.28 13.69 -6.72
CA ASP A 302 0.93 14.73 -7.53
C ASP A 302 2.37 14.94 -7.04
N GLN A 303 3.36 14.66 -7.90
CA GLN A 303 4.78 14.86 -7.57
C GLN A 303 5.12 16.29 -7.15
N ASN A 304 4.33 17.29 -7.59
CA ASN A 304 4.55 18.67 -7.17
C ASN A 304 4.18 18.93 -5.71
N SER A 305 3.31 18.11 -5.11
CA SER A 305 2.95 18.22 -3.69
C SER A 305 4.17 17.95 -2.80
N TRP A 306 5.00 16.95 -3.15
CA TRP A 306 6.23 16.65 -2.41
C TRP A 306 7.32 17.72 -2.56
N LYS A 307 7.15 18.72 -3.44
CA LYS A 307 8.07 19.86 -3.56
C LYS A 307 7.76 20.99 -2.58
N LEU A 308 6.60 20.96 -1.91
CA LEU A 308 6.21 21.96 -0.92
C LEU A 308 7.15 21.93 0.28
N ASP A 309 7.58 23.08 0.76
CA ASP A 309 8.52 23.20 1.90
C ASP A 309 8.08 22.40 3.13
N CYS A 310 6.78 22.33 3.41
CA CYS A 310 6.21 21.58 4.54
C CYS A 310 6.17 20.05 4.35
N LEU A 311 6.44 19.54 3.15
CA LEU A 311 6.50 18.12 2.80
C LEU A 311 7.90 17.68 2.36
N GLN A 312 8.88 18.59 2.32
CA GLN A 312 10.26 18.23 2.06
C GLN A 312 10.83 17.48 3.27
N ILE A 313 11.47 16.35 2.97
CA ILE A 313 12.21 15.55 3.94
C ILE A 313 13.69 15.80 3.67
N HIS A 314 14.40 16.37 4.64
CA HIS A 314 15.81 16.73 4.53
C HIS A 314 16.72 15.65 5.13
N ASP A 315 16.16 14.81 5.99
CA ASP A 315 16.75 13.55 6.43
C ASP A 315 17.13 12.71 5.22
N ALA A 316 18.43 12.67 4.92
CA ALA A 316 19.00 11.93 3.81
C ALA A 316 19.04 10.43 4.08
N ASP A 317 18.83 10.01 5.32
CA ASP A 317 18.81 8.61 5.72
C ASP A 317 17.40 8.03 5.64
N PHE A 318 16.37 8.87 5.80
CA PHE A 318 14.97 8.45 5.68
C PHE A 318 14.63 7.81 4.33
N GLU A 319 14.07 6.60 4.42
CA GLU A 319 13.39 5.93 3.31
C GLU A 319 12.14 5.20 3.81
N ALA A 320 11.03 5.36 3.09
CA ALA A 320 9.73 4.83 3.51
C ALA A 320 9.71 3.30 3.49
N SER A 321 10.39 2.68 2.52
CA SER A 321 10.52 1.22 2.43
C SER A 321 11.33 0.65 3.60
N THR A 322 12.39 1.34 4.04
CA THR A 322 13.16 0.95 5.25
C THR A 322 12.25 0.97 6.49
N ALA A 323 11.52 2.06 6.72
CA ALA A 323 10.57 2.16 7.83
C ALA A 323 9.47 1.09 7.78
N LEU A 324 8.92 0.81 6.59
CA LEU A 324 7.90 -0.22 6.40
C LEU A 324 8.44 -1.65 6.59
N SER A 325 9.73 -1.88 6.31
CA SER A 325 10.39 -3.16 6.59
C SER A 325 10.48 -3.43 8.09
N LEU A 326 10.87 -2.42 8.87
CA LEU A 326 10.92 -2.48 10.33
C LEU A 326 9.52 -2.60 10.93
N TYR A 327 8.54 -1.88 10.38
CA TYR A 327 7.12 -1.98 10.78
C TYR A 327 6.63 -3.43 10.73
N GLY A 328 6.90 -4.13 9.63
CA GLY A 328 6.50 -5.53 9.46
C GLY A 328 7.15 -6.42 10.52
N MET A 329 8.44 -6.19 10.81
CA MET A 329 9.17 -6.94 11.83
C MET A 329 8.64 -6.69 13.25
N HIS A 330 8.43 -5.42 13.63
CA HIS A 330 7.84 -5.06 14.93
C HIS A 330 6.49 -5.72 15.11
N MET A 331 5.61 -5.60 14.11
CA MET A 331 4.27 -6.16 14.18
C MET A 331 4.27 -7.69 14.18
N ALA A 332 5.18 -8.34 13.45
CA ALA A 332 5.34 -9.79 13.48
C ALA A 332 5.69 -10.29 14.89
N VAL A 333 6.60 -9.61 15.59
CA VAL A 333 6.95 -9.92 16.99
C VAL A 333 5.75 -9.73 17.92
N GLN A 334 4.98 -8.65 17.77
CA GLN A 334 3.78 -8.44 18.59
C GLN A 334 2.73 -9.54 18.36
N LYS A 335 2.43 -9.85 17.08
CA LYS A 335 1.43 -10.87 16.75
C LYS A 335 1.84 -12.28 17.17
N LEU A 336 3.13 -12.60 17.06
CA LEU A 336 3.63 -13.87 17.55
C LEU A 336 3.52 -13.95 19.08
N SER A 337 3.77 -12.82 19.77
CA SER A 337 3.66 -12.73 21.22
C SER A 337 2.22 -12.95 21.72
N GLU A 338 1.25 -12.46 20.95
CA GLU A 338 -0.20 -12.65 21.14
C GLU A 338 -0.71 -14.05 20.74
N ASN A 339 0.17 -14.96 20.31
CA ASN A 339 -0.17 -16.29 19.76
C ASN A 339 -1.00 -16.23 18.46
N ASN A 340 -0.92 -15.15 17.71
CA ASN A 340 -1.53 -15.02 16.39
C ASN A 340 -0.51 -15.33 15.29
N GLU A 341 -0.19 -16.61 15.13
CA GLU A 341 0.84 -17.10 14.21
C GLU A 341 0.58 -16.74 12.73
N VAL A 342 -0.69 -16.69 12.32
CA VAL A 342 -1.06 -16.34 10.94
C VAL A 342 -0.73 -14.88 10.67
N ALA A 343 -1.22 -13.97 11.52
CA ALA A 343 -0.93 -12.55 11.36
C ALA A 343 0.56 -12.24 11.53
N ALA A 344 1.25 -12.97 12.41
CA ALA A 344 2.70 -12.85 12.58
C ALA A 344 3.45 -13.20 11.30
N MET A 345 3.11 -14.31 10.65
CA MET A 345 3.72 -14.70 9.38
C MET A 345 3.43 -13.69 8.27
N ASP A 346 2.17 -13.23 8.17
CA ASP A 346 1.78 -12.26 7.16
C ASP A 346 2.57 -10.94 7.27
N LEU A 347 2.74 -10.43 8.49
CA LEU A 347 3.48 -9.20 8.78
C LEU A 347 4.99 -9.39 8.63
N PHE A 348 5.49 -10.60 8.92
CA PHE A 348 6.88 -10.95 8.69
C PHE A 348 7.20 -10.98 7.19
N GLU A 349 6.36 -11.63 6.37
CA GLU A 349 6.49 -11.63 4.91
C GLU A 349 6.40 -10.21 4.33
N GLU A 350 5.48 -9.39 4.85
CA GLU A 350 5.35 -7.99 4.47
C GLU A 350 6.62 -7.20 4.81
N GLY A 351 7.18 -7.39 6.01
CA GLY A 351 8.43 -6.76 6.42
C GLY A 351 9.59 -7.11 5.49
N LEU A 352 9.76 -8.39 5.15
CA LEU A 352 10.79 -8.84 4.22
C LEU A 352 10.60 -8.31 2.80
N TRP A 353 9.35 -8.20 2.35
CA TRP A 353 9.03 -7.61 1.05
C TRP A 353 9.45 -6.13 0.99
N TRP A 354 9.10 -5.35 2.01
CA TRP A 354 9.55 -3.96 2.13
C TRP A 354 11.06 -3.85 2.32
N GLY A 355 11.68 -4.81 3.03
CA GLY A 355 13.12 -4.89 3.17
C GLY A 355 13.83 -5.08 1.83
N ALA A 356 13.28 -5.90 0.92
CA ALA A 356 13.85 -6.08 -0.41
C ALA A 356 13.68 -4.82 -1.29
N GLU A 357 12.59 -4.08 -1.12
CA GLU A 357 12.41 -2.78 -1.79
C GLU A 357 13.36 -1.72 -1.21
N ALA A 358 13.59 -1.72 0.11
CA ALA A 358 14.58 -0.88 0.77
C ALA A 358 16.01 -1.18 0.28
N ASP A 359 16.38 -2.47 0.22
CA ASP A 359 17.65 -2.94 -0.31
C ASP A 359 17.91 -2.47 -1.76
N LYS A 360 16.85 -2.42 -2.57
CA LYS A 360 16.92 -1.92 -3.95
C LYS A 360 17.10 -0.40 -4.01
N GLN A 361 16.41 0.34 -3.16
CA GLN A 361 16.42 1.80 -3.13
C GLN A 361 17.69 2.35 -2.48
N ARG A 362 18.19 1.68 -1.42
CA ARG A 362 19.37 2.03 -0.64
C ARG A 362 20.24 0.80 -0.36
N PRO A 363 21.14 0.42 -1.29
CA PRO A 363 21.97 -0.78 -1.19
C PRO A 363 22.90 -0.85 0.04
N ASP A 364 23.30 0.30 0.57
CA ASP A 364 24.23 0.42 1.70
C ASP A 364 23.53 0.67 3.05
N ASP A 365 22.20 0.74 3.06
CA ASP A 365 21.40 0.99 4.28
C ASP A 365 21.27 -0.30 5.11
N THR A 366 21.80 -0.25 6.33
CA THR A 366 21.75 -1.36 7.29
C THR A 366 20.54 -1.32 8.21
N ASN A 367 19.65 -0.33 8.09
CA ASN A 367 18.49 -0.16 8.98
C ASN A 367 17.24 -0.89 8.49
N ASN A 368 17.35 -1.69 7.42
CA ASN A 368 16.24 -2.53 6.95
C ASN A 368 16.11 -3.82 7.78
N CYS A 369 14.96 -4.47 7.69
CA CYS A 369 14.63 -5.63 8.54
C CYS A 369 15.62 -6.81 8.45
N PHE A 370 16.38 -6.99 7.36
CA PHE A 370 17.32 -8.13 7.23
C PHE A 370 18.47 -8.09 8.24
N PHE A 371 18.79 -6.90 8.76
CA PHE A 371 19.76 -6.70 9.84
C PHE A 371 19.15 -6.84 11.24
N HIS A 372 17.81 -6.90 11.34
CA HIS A 372 17.05 -6.87 12.60
C HIS A 372 16.10 -8.07 12.75
N LEU A 373 16.45 -9.24 12.20
CA LEU A 373 15.64 -10.47 12.29
C LEU A 373 15.69 -11.15 13.67
N THR A 374 16.72 -10.88 14.48
CA THR A 374 17.07 -11.66 15.68
C THR A 374 15.91 -11.80 16.65
N ALA A 375 15.20 -10.72 16.97
CA ALA A 375 14.12 -10.74 17.95
C ALA A 375 12.99 -11.70 17.55
N PHE A 376 12.59 -11.69 16.28
CA PHE A 376 11.57 -12.59 15.77
C PHE A 376 12.05 -14.04 15.75
N LEU A 377 13.27 -14.28 15.28
CA LEU A 377 13.86 -15.62 15.20
C LEU A 377 14.05 -16.27 16.57
N SER A 378 14.54 -15.53 17.56
CA SER A 378 14.65 -16.01 18.95
C SER A 378 13.28 -16.37 19.53
N LEU A 379 12.26 -15.54 19.27
CA LEU A 379 10.90 -15.79 19.75
C LEU A 379 10.27 -17.06 19.15
N LEU A 380 10.65 -17.44 17.93
CA LEU A 380 10.23 -18.70 17.32
C LEU A 380 10.80 -19.92 18.05
N SER A 381 12.07 -19.87 18.45
CA SER A 381 12.76 -20.97 19.14
C SER A 381 12.22 -21.23 20.55
N GLU A 382 11.69 -20.20 21.20
CA GLU A 382 11.16 -20.27 22.57
C GLU A 382 9.71 -20.76 22.66
N ARG A 383 8.99 -20.84 21.52
CA ARG A 383 7.55 -21.09 21.49
C ARG A 383 7.17 -22.45 20.90
N ARG A 384 6.04 -22.97 21.38
CA ARG A 384 5.37 -24.13 20.76
C ARG A 384 4.50 -23.64 19.60
N LEU A 385 5.05 -23.72 18.40
CA LEU A 385 4.41 -23.25 17.17
C LEU A 385 3.46 -24.32 16.61
N SER A 386 2.33 -23.89 16.06
CA SER A 386 1.36 -24.75 15.37
C SER A 386 1.46 -24.67 13.84
N CYS A 387 1.93 -23.54 13.32
CA CYS A 387 2.18 -23.27 11.92
C CYS A 387 3.43 -24.01 11.44
N VAL A 388 3.27 -24.88 10.44
CA VAL A 388 4.37 -25.67 9.86
C VAL A 388 5.47 -24.77 9.28
N THR A 389 5.13 -23.62 8.70
CA THR A 389 6.11 -22.68 8.14
C THR A 389 6.97 -22.05 9.24
N LEU A 390 6.34 -21.60 10.33
CA LEU A 390 7.07 -21.06 11.49
C LEU A 390 7.92 -22.14 12.17
N GLN A 391 7.43 -23.38 12.26
CA GLN A 391 8.23 -24.51 12.76
C GLN A 391 9.48 -24.75 11.89
N ARG A 392 9.34 -24.71 10.56
CA ARG A 392 10.48 -24.84 9.64
C ARG A 392 11.49 -23.70 9.80
N LEU A 393 11.00 -22.46 9.97
CA LEU A 393 11.85 -21.31 10.27
C LEU A 393 12.59 -21.51 11.59
N ALA A 394 11.89 -21.89 12.67
CA ALA A 394 12.49 -22.14 13.99
C ALA A 394 13.58 -23.23 13.94
N GLN A 395 13.36 -24.30 13.17
CA GLN A 395 14.35 -25.38 12.97
C GLN A 395 15.59 -24.94 12.18
N ALA A 396 15.45 -23.91 11.34
CA ALA A 396 16.56 -23.37 10.56
C ALA A 396 17.39 -22.34 11.34
N VAL A 397 16.94 -21.89 12.51
CA VAL A 397 17.70 -21.02 13.41
C VAL A 397 18.73 -21.87 14.18
N PRO A 398 20.04 -21.54 14.16
CA PRO A 398 21.04 -22.26 14.93
C PRO A 398 20.74 -22.16 16.44
N LEU A 399 20.64 -23.30 17.13
CA LEU A 399 20.23 -23.37 18.54
C LEU A 399 21.37 -23.15 19.55
N ASP A 400 22.65 -23.21 19.16
CA ASP A 400 23.76 -23.02 20.12
C ASP A 400 25.11 -22.71 19.44
N THR A 401 25.82 -21.71 19.96
CA THR A 401 27.17 -21.25 19.50
C THR A 401 28.32 -22.04 20.14
N SER A 402 28.04 -23.16 20.80
CA SER A 402 29.01 -23.88 21.64
C SER A 402 29.90 -24.88 20.90
N ASP A 403 29.63 -25.18 19.62
CA ASP A 403 30.48 -26.05 18.79
C ASP A 403 30.89 -25.38 17.47
N PRO A 404 32.06 -24.72 17.42
CA PRO A 404 32.56 -24.00 16.24
C PRO A 404 32.78 -24.91 15.02
N SER A 405 32.86 -26.23 15.21
CA SER A 405 33.19 -27.18 14.16
C SER A 405 32.00 -27.61 13.30
N SER A 406 30.75 -27.38 13.76
CA SER A 406 29.52 -27.70 13.02
C SER A 406 28.90 -26.51 12.27
N MET A 407 29.35 -25.28 12.59
CA MET A 407 28.75 -24.03 12.07
C MET A 407 29.26 -23.59 10.69
N HIS A 408 30.34 -24.18 10.17
CA HIS A 408 31.03 -23.62 9.01
C HIS A 408 30.36 -23.84 7.65
N ASN A 409 29.24 -24.58 7.57
CA ASN A 409 28.77 -25.13 6.29
C ASN A 409 27.31 -24.82 5.90
N SER A 410 26.52 -24.13 6.73
CA SER A 410 25.14 -23.75 6.39
C SER A 410 25.00 -22.22 6.27
N PRO A 411 24.36 -21.69 5.22
CA PRO A 411 24.12 -20.27 5.06
C PRO A 411 23.21 -19.76 6.19
N PRO A 412 23.47 -18.57 6.74
CA PRO A 412 22.65 -18.01 7.80
C PRO A 412 21.23 -17.76 7.29
N ILE A 413 20.24 -17.94 8.16
CA ILE A 413 18.82 -17.80 7.80
C ILE A 413 18.50 -16.42 7.22
N ALA A 414 19.20 -15.36 7.67
CA ALA A 414 19.08 -14.02 7.10
C ALA A 414 19.42 -13.98 5.60
N LEU A 415 20.49 -14.66 5.19
CA LEU A 415 20.89 -14.78 3.79
C LEU A 415 19.84 -15.54 2.97
N LEU A 416 19.30 -16.63 3.52
CA LEU A 416 18.26 -17.42 2.85
C LEU A 416 16.97 -16.60 2.65
N LEU A 417 16.51 -15.91 3.69
CA LEU A 417 15.34 -15.04 3.62
C LEU A 417 15.53 -13.87 2.65
N ALA A 418 16.72 -13.27 2.61
CA ALA A 418 17.06 -12.24 1.64
C ALA A 418 17.00 -12.75 0.20
N ILE A 419 17.46 -13.98 -0.05
CA ILE A 419 17.32 -14.63 -1.36
C ILE A 419 15.85 -14.84 -1.73
N GLU A 420 15.03 -15.37 -0.81
CA GLU A 420 13.61 -15.64 -1.08
C GLU A 420 12.78 -14.35 -1.28
N ALA A 421 13.15 -13.27 -0.59
CA ALA A 421 12.55 -11.96 -0.70
C ALA A 421 13.04 -11.15 -1.91
N GLY A 422 14.24 -11.44 -2.42
CA GLY A 422 14.84 -10.76 -3.57
C GLY A 422 15.76 -9.57 -3.24
N ALA A 423 16.30 -9.50 -2.02
CA ALA A 423 17.22 -8.44 -1.57
C ALA A 423 18.66 -8.69 -2.10
N MET A 424 18.89 -8.34 -3.36
CA MET A 424 20.13 -8.66 -4.07
C MET A 424 21.38 -7.98 -3.50
N ASN A 425 21.28 -6.74 -3.01
CA ASN A 425 22.45 -5.99 -2.54
C ASN A 425 22.92 -6.53 -1.19
N PHE A 426 21.98 -6.82 -0.28
CA PHE A 426 22.22 -7.54 0.96
C PHE A 426 22.90 -8.88 0.70
N VAL A 427 22.39 -9.68 -0.24
CA VAL A 427 23.00 -10.97 -0.58
C VAL A 427 24.45 -10.81 -1.06
N LYS A 428 24.72 -9.84 -1.95
CA LYS A 428 26.07 -9.58 -2.47
C LYS A 428 27.06 -9.12 -1.41
N SER A 429 26.61 -8.31 -0.44
CA SER A 429 27.46 -7.78 0.62
C SER A 429 27.61 -8.76 1.80
N HIS A 430 26.76 -9.79 1.90
CA HIS A 430 26.75 -10.70 3.04
C HIS A 430 28.05 -11.54 3.13
N PRO A 431 28.75 -11.57 4.29
CA PRO A 431 30.03 -12.26 4.43
C PRO A 431 29.97 -13.74 4.03
N SER A 432 28.95 -14.48 4.47
CA SER A 432 28.77 -15.88 4.07
C SER A 432 28.68 -16.06 2.55
N PHE A 433 27.98 -15.19 1.81
CA PHE A 433 27.89 -15.30 0.35
C PHE A 433 29.24 -15.09 -0.35
N THR A 434 30.09 -14.22 0.20
CA THR A 434 31.43 -13.93 -0.34
C THR A 434 32.50 -14.95 0.05
N THR A 435 32.31 -15.68 1.15
CA THR A 435 33.36 -16.52 1.77
C THR A 435 33.12 -18.02 1.62
N THR A 436 31.87 -18.49 1.64
CA THR A 436 31.57 -19.91 1.40
C THR A 436 31.44 -20.17 -0.09
N GLY A 437 32.18 -21.14 -0.63
CA GLY A 437 31.91 -21.65 -1.98
C GLY A 437 30.41 -21.93 -2.10
N HIS A 438 29.82 -21.52 -3.22
CA HIS A 438 28.39 -21.25 -3.43
C HIS A 438 27.40 -22.43 -3.24
N ASP A 439 27.83 -23.52 -2.59
CA ASP A 439 27.11 -24.76 -2.39
C ASP A 439 26.97 -25.11 -0.90
N CYS A 440 25.74 -25.41 -0.52
CA CYS A 440 25.40 -25.84 0.83
C CYS A 440 25.90 -27.28 1.05
N GLN A 441 26.79 -27.52 2.02
CA GLN A 441 27.23 -28.89 2.32
C GLN A 441 26.25 -29.56 3.29
N ARG A 442 25.73 -30.73 2.87
CA ARG A 442 24.95 -31.74 3.63
C ARG A 442 23.80 -31.21 4.50
N GLY A 443 22.57 -31.36 3.99
CA GLY A 443 21.33 -31.30 4.77
C GLY A 443 20.48 -30.05 4.55
N CYS A 444 21.08 -28.97 4.06
CA CYS A 444 20.39 -27.73 3.70
C CYS A 444 20.26 -27.59 2.17
N LYS A 445 19.17 -26.98 1.69
CA LYS A 445 18.91 -26.85 0.25
C LYS A 445 19.80 -25.76 -0.37
N PRO A 446 20.20 -25.89 -1.65
CA PRO A 446 21.05 -24.91 -2.34
C PRO A 446 20.44 -23.51 -2.39
N LEU A 447 21.25 -22.46 -2.50
CA LEU A 447 20.77 -21.07 -2.59
C LEU A 447 19.80 -20.87 -3.77
N LEU A 448 20.08 -21.49 -4.91
CA LEU A 448 19.22 -21.45 -6.09
C LEU A 448 17.84 -22.07 -5.83
N TYR A 449 17.75 -23.07 -4.95
CA TYR A 449 16.47 -23.64 -4.54
C TYR A 449 15.61 -22.60 -3.81
N HIS A 450 16.21 -21.83 -2.90
CA HIS A 450 15.52 -20.78 -2.16
C HIS A 450 15.00 -19.70 -3.11
N ALA A 451 15.79 -19.28 -4.10
CA ALA A 451 15.35 -18.33 -5.12
C ALA A 451 14.17 -18.86 -5.97
N LEU A 452 14.16 -20.16 -6.29
CA LEU A 452 13.14 -20.78 -7.15
C LEU A 452 11.86 -21.20 -6.44
N ARG A 453 11.92 -21.57 -5.15
CA ARG A 453 10.80 -22.20 -4.44
C ARG A 453 10.38 -21.49 -3.16
N LYS A 454 11.15 -20.50 -2.70
CA LYS A 454 10.82 -19.70 -1.50
C LYS A 454 10.33 -20.58 -0.35
N GLN A 455 11.20 -21.46 0.13
CA GLN A 455 10.88 -22.49 1.11
C GLN A 455 10.15 -21.95 2.35
N PHE A 456 10.51 -20.74 2.77
CA PHE A 456 9.98 -20.11 3.95
C PHE A 456 8.84 -19.13 3.62
N LEU A 457 8.92 -18.40 2.51
CA LEU A 457 7.96 -17.32 2.17
C LEU A 457 6.79 -17.73 1.26
N SER A 458 6.75 -18.98 0.75
CA SER A 458 5.67 -19.39 -0.18
C SER A 458 4.37 -19.82 0.50
N GLY A 459 4.35 -20.07 1.82
CA GLY A 459 3.16 -20.24 2.68
C GLY A 459 2.11 -21.31 2.30
N LYS A 460 2.10 -21.84 1.08
CA LYS A 460 1.13 -22.77 0.53
C LYS A 460 1.84 -24.09 0.22
N PHE A 461 1.18 -25.21 0.51
CA PHE A 461 1.58 -26.56 0.10
C PHE A 461 1.71 -26.77 -1.44
N ASN A 462 1.62 -25.69 -2.23
CA ASN A 462 1.31 -25.73 -3.65
C ASN A 462 2.07 -24.68 -4.49
N ASP A 463 3.33 -24.36 -4.14
CA ASP A 463 4.30 -23.68 -5.04
C ASP A 463 3.68 -22.57 -5.92
N GLN A 464 2.89 -21.66 -5.33
CA GLN A 464 2.36 -20.49 -6.04
C GLN A 464 3.15 -19.26 -5.62
N PRO A 465 3.76 -18.52 -6.56
CA PRO A 465 4.62 -17.40 -6.23
C PRO A 465 3.87 -16.14 -5.83
N SER A 466 4.52 -15.38 -4.96
CA SER A 466 4.19 -14.01 -4.57
C SER A 466 4.08 -13.05 -5.76
N ASP A 467 3.30 -11.97 -5.61
CA ASP A 467 3.02 -10.92 -6.62
C ASP A 467 4.24 -10.26 -7.29
N SER A 468 5.46 -10.43 -6.78
CA SER A 468 6.71 -9.98 -7.43
C SER A 468 7.25 -11.00 -8.43
N ARG A 469 6.49 -11.30 -9.49
CA ARG A 469 6.78 -12.39 -10.46
C ARG A 469 8.21 -12.35 -11.07
N PHE A 470 8.86 -11.19 -11.17
CA PHE A 470 10.19 -11.02 -11.79
C PHE A 470 11.37 -10.77 -10.85
N ASN A 471 11.15 -10.49 -9.56
CA ASN A 471 12.26 -10.29 -8.62
C ASN A 471 13.02 -11.60 -8.39
N SER A 472 12.30 -12.74 -8.38
CA SER A 472 12.91 -14.06 -8.27
C SER A 472 13.82 -14.38 -9.47
N ALA A 473 13.47 -13.93 -10.68
CA ALA A 473 14.26 -14.18 -11.89
C ALA A 473 15.62 -13.47 -11.84
N HIS A 474 15.64 -12.19 -11.45
CA HIS A 474 16.89 -11.42 -11.28
C HIS A 474 17.79 -12.00 -10.17
N MET A 475 17.19 -12.51 -9.09
CA MET A 475 17.93 -13.22 -8.04
C MET A 475 18.55 -14.51 -8.58
N VAL A 476 17.79 -15.32 -9.34
CA VAL A 476 18.29 -16.54 -9.99
C VAL A 476 19.46 -16.23 -10.94
N GLU A 477 19.30 -15.22 -11.80
CA GLU A 477 20.35 -14.74 -12.71
C GLU A 477 21.62 -14.37 -11.95
N MET A 478 21.49 -13.56 -10.89
CA MET A 478 22.61 -13.12 -10.07
C MET A 478 23.34 -14.29 -9.40
N LEU A 479 22.62 -15.26 -8.85
CA LEU A 479 23.21 -16.46 -8.24
C LEU A 479 23.96 -17.31 -9.26
N LEU A 480 23.42 -17.48 -10.47
CA LEU A 480 24.08 -18.24 -11.54
C LEU A 480 25.34 -17.54 -12.05
N LEU A 481 25.28 -16.22 -12.28
CA LEU A 481 26.45 -15.41 -12.63
C LEU A 481 27.54 -15.45 -11.54
N SER A 482 27.12 -15.65 -10.29
CA SER A 482 28.01 -15.86 -9.15
C SER A 482 28.50 -17.31 -9.01
N ARG A 483 28.27 -18.17 -10.00
CA ARG A 483 28.72 -19.57 -10.05
C ARG A 483 28.07 -20.52 -9.02
N CYS A 484 26.85 -20.25 -8.58
CA CYS A 484 26.07 -21.27 -7.85
C CYS A 484 25.81 -22.50 -8.73
N ASP A 485 25.98 -23.71 -8.19
CA ASP A 485 25.82 -24.94 -8.97
C ASP A 485 24.34 -25.24 -9.27
N ALA A 486 23.99 -25.10 -10.54
CA ALA A 486 22.68 -25.44 -11.08
C ALA A 486 22.43 -26.96 -11.19
N THR A 487 23.45 -27.82 -11.04
CA THR A 487 23.33 -29.28 -11.23
C THR A 487 22.94 -30.05 -9.97
N ASN A 488 22.83 -29.36 -8.83
CA ASN A 488 22.43 -29.99 -7.58
C ASN A 488 21.03 -30.65 -7.69
N SER A 489 20.94 -31.88 -7.18
CA SER A 489 19.67 -32.56 -6.93
C SER A 489 19.13 -32.17 -5.55
N VAL A 490 17.83 -31.95 -5.47
CA VAL A 490 17.12 -31.52 -4.26
C VAL A 490 15.93 -32.42 -4.03
N SER A 491 15.65 -32.76 -2.77
CA SER A 491 14.43 -33.48 -2.41
C SER A 491 13.28 -32.48 -2.22
N VAL A 492 12.22 -32.64 -2.99
CA VAL A 492 10.96 -31.89 -2.90
C VAL A 492 9.84 -32.87 -2.67
N SER A 493 9.13 -32.73 -1.55
CA SER A 493 7.99 -33.61 -1.18
C SER A 493 8.33 -35.11 -1.20
N GLY A 494 9.57 -35.47 -0.86
CA GLY A 494 10.05 -36.86 -0.84
C GLY A 494 10.57 -37.40 -2.17
N TRP A 495 10.56 -36.60 -3.24
CA TRP A 495 11.08 -36.96 -4.56
C TRP A 495 12.35 -36.19 -4.87
N GLU A 496 13.36 -36.85 -5.44
CA GLU A 496 14.55 -36.16 -5.96
C GLU A 496 14.21 -35.48 -7.30
N THR A 497 14.51 -34.18 -7.38
CA THR A 497 14.37 -33.38 -8.58
C THR A 497 15.61 -32.51 -8.77
N SER A 498 15.88 -32.11 -10.00
CA SER A 498 17.02 -31.24 -10.32
C SER A 498 16.60 -29.77 -10.24
N LEU A 499 17.52 -28.87 -9.91
CA LEU A 499 17.26 -27.43 -10.00
C LEU A 499 16.87 -26.99 -11.43
N TRP A 500 17.29 -27.75 -12.46
CA TRP A 500 16.89 -27.55 -13.85
C TRP A 500 15.39 -27.79 -14.06
N SER A 501 14.88 -28.90 -13.53
CA SER A 501 13.46 -29.22 -13.56
C SER A 501 12.65 -28.13 -12.86
N LEU A 502 13.16 -27.63 -11.72
CA LEU A 502 12.50 -26.58 -10.97
C LEU A 502 12.46 -25.23 -11.71
N TRP A 503 13.54 -24.87 -12.40
CA TRP A 503 13.59 -23.69 -13.27
C TRP A 503 12.61 -23.82 -14.43
N LEU A 504 12.52 -24.99 -15.06
CA LEU A 504 11.65 -25.19 -16.21
C LEU A 504 10.15 -25.07 -15.86
N GLU A 505 9.76 -25.61 -14.71
CA GLU A 505 8.42 -25.41 -14.15
C GLU A 505 8.12 -23.91 -13.94
N GLU A 506 9.09 -23.18 -13.39
CA GLU A 506 8.96 -21.74 -13.13
C GLU A 506 8.92 -20.92 -14.44
N LEU A 507 9.75 -21.27 -15.41
CA LEU A 507 9.78 -20.67 -16.74
C LEU A 507 8.44 -20.88 -17.47
N THR A 508 7.93 -22.11 -17.47
CA THR A 508 6.63 -22.45 -18.07
C THR A 508 5.51 -21.61 -17.45
N ARG A 509 5.55 -21.44 -16.13
CA ARG A 509 4.60 -20.60 -15.40
C ARG A 509 4.74 -19.13 -15.74
N LEU A 510 5.95 -18.59 -15.87
CA LEU A 510 6.20 -17.19 -16.20
C LEU A 510 5.77 -16.84 -17.64
N ILE A 511 5.96 -17.75 -18.59
CA ILE A 511 5.59 -17.59 -20.00
C ILE A 511 4.07 -17.62 -20.21
N ALA A 512 3.30 -18.16 -19.26
CA ALA A 512 1.84 -18.12 -19.29
C ALA A 512 1.26 -16.69 -19.18
N TYR A 513 2.09 -15.69 -18.83
CA TYR A 513 1.69 -14.29 -18.71
C TYR A 513 2.18 -13.43 -19.88
N ALA A 514 1.57 -12.27 -20.08
CA ALA A 514 2.08 -11.26 -21.02
C ALA A 514 3.41 -10.67 -20.49
N LEU A 515 4.50 -10.90 -21.23
CA LEU A 515 5.86 -10.46 -20.90
C LEU A 515 6.28 -9.27 -21.77
N SER A 516 6.93 -8.27 -21.16
CA SER A 516 7.64 -7.20 -21.84
C SER A 516 8.92 -7.70 -22.52
N GLU A 517 9.49 -6.92 -23.45
CA GLU A 517 10.73 -7.29 -24.13
C GLU A 517 11.93 -7.41 -23.17
N HIS A 518 11.97 -6.58 -22.13
CA HIS A 518 13.01 -6.67 -21.10
C HIS A 518 12.90 -7.98 -20.30
N GLU A 519 11.68 -8.33 -19.90
CA GLU A 519 11.39 -9.58 -19.18
C GLU A 519 11.76 -10.82 -20.00
N LYS A 520 11.46 -10.81 -21.30
CA LYS A 520 11.89 -11.87 -22.22
C LYS A 520 13.41 -11.96 -22.31
N ALA A 521 14.11 -10.81 -22.39
CA ALA A 521 15.57 -10.77 -22.42
C ALA A 521 16.20 -11.39 -21.15
N THR A 522 15.69 -11.03 -19.96
CA THR A 522 16.16 -11.60 -18.69
C THR A 522 15.96 -13.12 -18.64
N LEU A 523 14.77 -13.62 -19.02
CA LEU A 523 14.51 -15.07 -19.04
C LEU A 523 15.37 -15.82 -20.06
N ALA A 524 15.63 -15.19 -21.22
CA ALA A 524 16.55 -15.73 -22.22
C ALA A 524 17.99 -15.80 -21.66
N ASN A 525 18.46 -14.75 -20.98
CA ASN A 525 19.80 -14.76 -20.38
C ASN A 525 19.93 -15.83 -19.30
N ILE A 526 18.96 -15.94 -18.38
CA ILE A 526 18.95 -17.01 -17.36
C ILE A 526 19.00 -18.39 -18.03
N SER A 527 18.19 -18.60 -19.06
CA SER A 527 18.14 -19.87 -19.79
C SER A 527 19.47 -20.18 -20.49
N GLU A 528 20.16 -19.18 -21.03
CA GLU A 528 21.50 -19.33 -21.62
C GLU A 528 22.57 -19.61 -20.57
N VAL A 529 22.51 -18.95 -19.41
CA VAL A 529 23.42 -19.23 -18.29
C VAL A 529 23.20 -20.65 -17.77
N PHE A 530 21.95 -21.11 -17.64
CA PHE A 530 21.66 -22.53 -17.36
C PHE A 530 22.23 -23.45 -18.45
N ARG A 531 22.07 -23.12 -19.73
CA ARG A 531 22.61 -23.91 -20.86
C ARG A 531 24.13 -24.06 -20.81
N THR A 532 24.84 -22.97 -20.50
CA THR A 532 26.30 -22.89 -20.55
C THR A 532 26.98 -23.40 -19.28
N SER A 533 26.28 -23.39 -18.15
CA SER A 533 26.84 -23.78 -16.85
C SER A 533 27.15 -25.28 -16.72
N ASN A 534 26.54 -26.18 -17.53
CA ASN A 534 26.96 -27.59 -17.57
C ASN A 534 26.30 -28.42 -18.70
N SER A 535 27.03 -28.74 -19.76
CA SER A 535 26.53 -29.51 -20.91
C SER A 535 26.32 -31.02 -20.64
N GLY A 536 26.85 -31.56 -19.53
CA GLY A 536 26.89 -33.00 -19.24
C GLY A 536 25.71 -33.58 -18.44
N SER A 537 24.91 -32.73 -17.79
CA SER A 537 23.85 -33.14 -16.84
C SER A 537 22.44 -32.75 -17.32
N ARG A 538 22.31 -32.35 -18.59
CA ARG A 538 21.09 -31.79 -19.19
C ARG A 538 19.97 -32.85 -19.27
N PRO A 539 18.75 -32.57 -18.76
CA PRO A 539 17.59 -33.43 -18.98
C PRO A 539 17.28 -33.58 -20.48
N LYS A 540 16.85 -34.78 -20.92
CA LYS A 540 16.47 -35.01 -22.33
C LYS A 540 15.28 -34.11 -22.72
N GLY A 541 15.39 -33.42 -23.87
CA GLY A 541 14.35 -32.53 -24.40
C GLY A 541 14.42 -31.08 -23.88
N PHE A 542 15.43 -30.73 -23.08
CA PHE A 542 15.56 -29.38 -22.51
C PHE A 542 15.72 -28.28 -23.55
N ASP A 543 16.51 -28.51 -24.61
CA ASP A 543 16.71 -27.52 -25.68
C ASP A 543 15.43 -27.27 -26.49
N ASP A 544 14.50 -28.23 -26.50
CA ASP A 544 13.19 -28.09 -27.17
C ASP A 544 12.18 -27.31 -26.30
N MET A 545 12.47 -27.15 -25.00
CA MET A 545 11.56 -26.53 -24.01
C MET A 545 11.98 -25.11 -23.62
N ILE A 546 13.21 -24.68 -23.92
CA ILE A 546 13.58 -23.27 -23.85
C ILE A 546 13.07 -22.57 -25.10
N ILE A 547 12.29 -21.52 -24.93
CA ILE A 547 11.94 -20.65 -26.05
C ILE A 547 13.20 -19.83 -26.38
N ASP A 548 13.63 -19.82 -27.63
CA ASP A 548 14.51 -18.77 -28.13
C ASP A 548 13.59 -17.66 -28.65
N TRP A 549 13.57 -16.49 -27.99
CA TRP A 549 12.76 -15.35 -28.43
C TRP A 549 13.48 -14.67 -29.61
N PRO A 550 13.09 -14.92 -30.87
CA PRO A 550 13.86 -14.45 -32.01
C PRO A 550 13.65 -12.95 -32.17
N GLY A 551 14.73 -12.16 -32.13
CA GLY A 551 14.68 -10.71 -32.34
C GLY A 551 14.81 -9.85 -31.07
N VAL A 552 14.98 -10.47 -29.89
CA VAL A 552 15.39 -9.73 -28.68
C VAL A 552 16.89 -9.48 -28.78
N ALA A 553 17.30 -8.20 -28.86
CA ALA A 553 18.73 -7.85 -28.89
C ALA A 553 19.37 -8.17 -27.53
N HIS A 554 20.45 -8.95 -27.56
CA HIS A 554 21.22 -9.41 -26.40
C HIS A 554 21.98 -8.30 -25.70
#